data_AF-A0A9Q0YLQ8-F1
#
_entry.id   AF-A0A9Q0YLQ8-F1
#
_cell.length_a   1.000
_cell.length_b   1.000
_cell.length_c   1.000
_cell.angle_alpha   90.00
_cell.angle_beta   90.00
_cell.angle_gamma   90.00
#
_symmetry.space_group_name_H-M   'P 1'
#
loop_
_entity.id
_entity.type
_entity.pdbx_description
1 polymer ?
#
loop_
_entity_poly.entity_id
_entity_poly.type
_entity_poly.pdbx_seq_one_letter_code
_entity_poly.pdbx_strand_id
1 'polypeptide(L)'
;MENNNFSQLFCWKCLSRLVLGVFVIGSVTAGYNLDLKNPVIRQGTRNTYFGYSVAIHSEGEDDMMIVGAPRGDSNITGITEGGAIYRCPLVPYDYQGECQLIVLENERSDSSVNRSHQLLGATVKSSGGTGKVLSCSPLRKNFHDDSHVGPIGGCIVSSNNFTKTEGLSPCPTTTNVRLLV
;
A
#
# COMPACT_ATOMS: atom_id res chain seq x y z
N MET A 1 -17.00 43.56 -54.92
CA MET A 1 -16.30 42.64 -54.01
C MET A 1 -16.26 43.30 -52.65
N GLU A 2 -17.14 42.94 -51.73
CA GLU A 2 -16.88 43.14 -50.30
C GLU A 2 -17.79 42.21 -49.50
N ASN A 3 -17.17 41.25 -48.83
CA ASN A 3 -17.82 40.05 -48.31
C ASN A 3 -18.30 40.30 -46.87
N ASN A 4 -19.58 40.00 -46.61
CA ASN A 4 -20.27 40.11 -45.32
C ASN A 4 -19.81 39.05 -44.30
N ASN A 5 -18.55 39.11 -43.86
CA ASN A 5 -17.93 38.13 -42.95
C ASN A 5 -17.94 38.52 -41.46
N PHE A 6 -18.47 39.70 -41.11
CA PHE A 6 -18.35 40.26 -39.76
C PHE A 6 -19.31 39.62 -38.73
N SER A 7 -20.50 39.18 -39.16
CA SER A 7 -21.49 38.52 -38.29
C SER A 7 -21.11 37.06 -37.97
N GLN A 8 -20.43 36.37 -38.88
CA GLN A 8 -19.97 34.99 -38.74
C GLN A 8 -18.83 34.85 -37.71
N LEU A 9 -17.90 35.81 -37.67
CA LEU A 9 -16.77 35.82 -36.73
C LEU A 9 -17.20 35.99 -35.26
N PHE A 10 -18.28 36.74 -35.01
CA PHE A 10 -18.80 36.99 -33.66
C PHE A 10 -19.48 35.74 -33.08
N CYS A 11 -20.14 34.96 -33.94
CA CYS A 11 -20.81 33.72 -33.56
C CYS A 11 -19.82 32.63 -33.13
N TRP A 12 -18.70 32.46 -33.87
CA TRP A 12 -17.68 31.45 -33.55
C TRP A 12 -16.99 31.72 -32.21
N LYS A 13 -16.65 32.97 -31.91
CA LYS A 13 -16.00 33.32 -30.63
C LYS A 13 -16.91 33.07 -29.42
N CYS A 14 -18.21 33.32 -29.55
CA CYS A 14 -19.19 33.00 -28.51
C CYS A 14 -19.38 31.49 -28.36
N LEU A 15 -19.48 30.75 -29.48
CA LEU A 15 -19.60 29.29 -29.48
C LEU A 15 -18.38 28.64 -28.81
N SER A 16 -17.18 29.11 -29.14
CA SER A 16 -15.92 28.61 -28.56
C SER A 16 -15.84 28.85 -27.06
N ARG A 17 -16.24 30.03 -26.57
CA ARG A 17 -16.26 30.33 -25.12
C ARG A 17 -17.32 29.52 -24.37
N LEU A 18 -18.47 29.27 -25.00
CA LEU A 18 -19.53 28.45 -24.42
C LEU A 18 -19.11 26.97 -24.35
N VAL A 19 -18.49 26.44 -25.39
CA VAL A 19 -17.92 25.08 -25.41
C VAL A 19 -16.81 24.94 -24.37
N LEU A 20 -15.91 25.92 -24.25
CA LEU A 20 -14.85 25.92 -23.23
C LEU A 20 -15.45 25.95 -21.81
N GLY A 21 -16.48 26.77 -21.59
CA GLY A 21 -17.20 26.84 -20.31
C GLY A 21 -17.88 25.52 -19.95
N VAL A 22 -18.57 24.88 -20.89
CA VAL A 22 -19.20 23.56 -20.68
C VAL A 22 -18.16 22.48 -20.39
N PHE A 23 -17.01 22.51 -21.07
CA PHE A 23 -15.93 21.55 -20.84
C PHE A 23 -15.30 21.72 -19.45
N VAL A 24 -15.10 22.96 -19.00
CA VAL A 24 -14.58 23.29 -17.66
C VAL A 24 -15.57 22.90 -16.56
N ILE A 25 -16.88 23.10 -16.76
CA ILE A 25 -17.91 22.74 -15.78
C ILE A 25 -18.14 21.21 -15.74
N GLY A 26 -18.09 20.55 -16.90
CA GLY A 26 -18.26 19.09 -17.01
C GLY A 26 -17.09 18.29 -16.45
N SER A 27 -15.90 18.89 -16.31
CA SER A 27 -14.71 18.21 -15.75
C SER A 27 -14.63 18.25 -14.21
N VAL A 28 -15.53 18.96 -13.53
CA VAL A 28 -15.53 19.07 -12.05
C VAL A 28 -16.36 17.97 -11.35
N THR A 29 -16.98 17.04 -12.09
CA THR A 29 -17.96 16.09 -11.52
C THR A 29 -17.41 14.69 -11.22
N ALA A 30 -16.10 14.45 -11.32
CA ALA A 30 -15.53 13.14 -11.06
C ALA A 30 -15.18 12.92 -9.57
N GLY A 31 -16.16 12.60 -8.72
CA GLY A 31 -15.86 12.11 -7.34
C GLY A 31 -16.93 12.22 -6.25
N TYR A 32 -18.23 12.15 -6.56
CA TYR A 32 -19.30 12.35 -5.55
C TYR A 32 -20.07 11.07 -5.16
N ASN A 33 -19.68 9.89 -5.65
CA ASN A 33 -20.42 8.63 -5.45
C ASN A 33 -19.86 7.73 -4.33
N LEU A 34 -19.06 8.28 -3.40
CA LEU A 34 -18.65 7.57 -2.19
C LEU A 34 -19.75 7.63 -1.14
N ASP A 35 -20.18 6.48 -0.62
CA ASP A 35 -21.14 6.42 0.49
C ASP A 35 -20.44 6.80 1.80
N LEU A 36 -20.66 8.04 2.24
CA LEU A 36 -20.15 8.55 3.52
C LEU A 36 -20.99 8.12 4.72
N LYS A 37 -22.21 7.60 4.52
CA LYS A 37 -23.13 7.24 5.60
C LYS A 37 -22.85 5.84 6.14
N ASN A 38 -22.47 4.91 5.26
CA ASN A 38 -22.23 3.50 5.61
C ASN A 38 -20.79 3.07 5.30
N PRO A 39 -19.76 3.65 5.97
CA PRO A 39 -18.38 3.23 5.76
C PRO A 39 -18.10 1.88 6.46
N VAL A 40 -17.26 1.05 5.82
CA VAL A 40 -16.66 -0.12 6.49
C VAL A 40 -15.46 0.36 7.30
N ILE A 41 -15.54 0.25 8.61
CA ILE A 41 -14.48 0.69 9.53
C ILE A 41 -13.73 -0.55 10.07
N ARG A 42 -12.40 -0.50 10.00
CA ARG A 42 -11.51 -1.51 10.59
C ARG A 42 -10.61 -0.81 11.61
N GLN A 43 -10.67 -1.27 12.85
CA GLN A 43 -9.86 -0.75 13.94
C GLN A 43 -8.76 -1.75 14.26
N GLY A 44 -7.53 -1.25 14.40
CA GLY A 44 -6.39 -2.03 14.86
C GLY A 44 -5.89 -1.56 16.22
N THR A 45 -4.87 -2.25 16.72
CA THR A 45 -4.26 -1.97 18.02
C THR A 45 -3.58 -0.60 18.03
N ARG A 46 -3.80 0.16 19.12
CA ARG A 46 -3.19 1.49 19.31
C ARG A 46 -1.66 1.42 19.26
N ASN A 47 -1.02 2.51 18.80
CA ASN A 47 0.44 2.68 18.70
C ASN A 47 1.19 1.71 17.76
N THR A 48 0.49 0.83 17.03
CA THR A 48 1.10 -0.07 16.04
C THR A 48 1.25 0.55 14.65
N TYR A 49 0.69 1.75 14.45
CA TYR A 49 0.52 2.41 13.16
C TYR A 49 -0.33 1.59 12.19
N PHE A 50 -1.32 0.85 12.69
CA PHE A 50 -2.32 0.19 11.87
C PHE A 50 -2.99 1.18 10.90
N GLY A 51 -3.00 0.83 9.61
CA GLY A 51 -3.51 1.70 8.55
C GLY A 51 -2.43 2.55 7.89
N TYR A 52 -1.16 2.40 8.25
CA TYR A 52 -0.05 3.13 7.61
C TYR A 52 0.03 2.86 6.11
N SER A 53 -0.25 1.62 5.70
CA SER A 53 -0.42 1.26 4.29
C SER A 53 -1.63 0.33 4.14
N VAL A 54 -2.32 0.44 2.99
CA VAL A 54 -3.55 -0.30 2.72
C VAL A 54 -3.57 -0.72 1.24
N ALA A 55 -4.05 -1.94 0.97
CA ALA A 55 -4.35 -2.42 -0.37
C ALA A 55 -5.63 -3.27 -0.36
N ILE A 56 -6.43 -3.16 -1.43
CA ILE A 56 -7.56 -4.08 -1.67
C ILE A 56 -7.02 -5.32 -2.40
N HIS A 57 -7.47 -6.49 -1.99
CA HIS A 57 -7.07 -7.77 -2.55
C HIS A 57 -8.27 -8.72 -2.59
N SER A 58 -8.25 -9.63 -3.55
CA SER A 58 -9.25 -10.69 -3.66
C SER A 58 -8.53 -12.00 -3.85
N GLU A 59 -8.90 -13.02 -3.09
CA GLU A 59 -8.41 -14.39 -3.22
C GLU A 59 -9.61 -15.30 -3.49
N GLY A 60 -9.83 -15.66 -4.75
CA GLY A 60 -11.07 -16.31 -5.16
C GLY A 60 -12.27 -15.38 -4.98
N GLU A 61 -13.22 -15.79 -4.14
CA GLU A 61 -14.42 -15.02 -3.78
C GLU A 61 -14.24 -14.17 -2.51
N ASP A 62 -13.08 -14.28 -1.84
CA ASP A 62 -12.80 -13.58 -0.59
C ASP A 62 -12.20 -12.19 -0.88
N ASP A 63 -13.04 -11.16 -0.81
CA ASP A 63 -12.63 -9.76 -0.88
C ASP A 63 -12.15 -9.23 0.48
N MET A 64 -10.95 -8.68 0.50
CA MET A 64 -10.28 -8.27 1.73
C MET A 64 -9.45 -7.00 1.57
N MET A 65 -9.28 -6.29 2.67
CA MET A 65 -8.33 -5.21 2.81
C MET A 65 -7.08 -5.75 3.52
N ILE A 66 -5.92 -5.55 2.89
CA ILE A 66 -4.63 -5.81 3.51
C ILE A 66 -4.13 -4.52 4.13
N VAL A 67 -3.82 -4.56 5.42
CA VAL A 67 -3.46 -3.39 6.21
C VAL A 67 -2.10 -3.60 6.86
N GLY A 68 -1.17 -2.67 6.62
CA GLY A 68 0.11 -2.62 7.29
C GLY A 68 0.05 -1.90 8.63
N ALA A 69 0.78 -2.41 9.61
CA ALA A 69 1.01 -1.83 10.93
C ALA A 69 2.52 -1.90 11.27
N PRO A 70 3.32 -0.91 10.83
CA PRO A 70 4.80 -0.97 10.91
C PRO A 70 5.40 -1.14 12.30
N ARG A 71 4.66 -0.80 13.37
CA ARG A 71 5.08 -1.01 14.77
C ARG A 71 4.27 -2.10 15.47
N GLY A 72 3.47 -2.84 14.71
CA GLY A 72 2.74 -4.01 15.21
C GLY A 72 3.68 -5.14 15.60
N ASP A 73 3.18 -6.02 16.47
CA ASP A 73 3.89 -7.24 16.84
C ASP A 73 3.71 -8.28 15.73
N SER A 74 4.83 -8.82 15.25
CA SER A 74 4.84 -9.88 14.24
C SER A 74 4.49 -11.26 14.84
N ASN A 75 4.26 -11.34 16.16
CA ASN A 75 4.04 -12.56 16.93
C ASN A 75 5.21 -13.55 16.77
N ILE A 76 6.43 -13.01 16.76
CA ILE A 76 7.67 -13.80 16.69
C ILE A 76 8.46 -13.53 17.96
N THR A 77 8.82 -14.60 18.66
CA THR A 77 9.55 -14.51 19.93
C THR A 77 10.90 -13.80 19.76
N GLY A 78 11.19 -12.84 20.65
CA GLY A 78 12.48 -12.12 20.68
C GLY A 78 12.60 -10.97 19.67
N ILE A 79 11.53 -10.61 18.96
CA ILE A 79 11.49 -9.46 18.05
C ILE A 79 10.61 -8.36 18.65
N THR A 80 11.12 -7.14 18.72
CA THR A 80 10.36 -5.97 19.20
C THR A 80 9.92 -5.11 18.04
N GLU A 81 8.62 -4.78 17.96
CA GLU A 81 8.04 -3.96 16.89
C GLU A 81 8.52 -4.39 15.49
N GLY A 82 8.45 -5.69 15.20
CA GLY A 82 8.87 -6.24 13.91
C GLY A 82 8.05 -5.73 12.72
N GLY A 83 6.88 -5.15 13.01
CA GLY A 83 5.87 -4.76 12.05
C GLY A 83 4.94 -5.92 11.73
N ALA A 84 3.69 -5.60 11.41
CA ALA A 84 2.63 -6.57 11.20
C ALA A 84 1.81 -6.22 9.97
N ILE A 85 1.19 -7.25 9.39
CA ILE A 85 0.28 -7.11 8.25
C ILE A 85 -0.97 -7.88 8.58
N TYR A 86 -2.11 -7.26 8.35
CA TYR A 86 -3.40 -7.82 8.69
C TYR A 86 -4.24 -7.99 7.44
N ARG A 87 -5.06 -9.05 7.44
CA ARG A 87 -6.17 -9.20 6.51
C ARG A 87 -7.47 -8.87 7.21
N CYS A 88 -8.24 -7.97 6.62
CA CYS A 88 -9.53 -7.55 7.09
C CYS A 88 -10.59 -7.93 6.04
N PRO A 89 -11.55 -8.83 6.33
CA PRO A 89 -12.63 -9.12 5.40
C PRO A 89 -13.41 -7.84 5.05
N LEU A 90 -13.78 -7.66 3.78
CA LEU A 90 -14.68 -6.57 3.37
C LEU A 90 -16.15 -6.98 3.47
N VAL A 91 -16.42 -8.28 3.40
CA VAL A 91 -17.76 -8.87 3.47
C VAL A 91 -17.82 -9.83 4.68
N PRO A 92 -18.94 -9.83 5.45
CA PRO A 92 -20.06 -8.91 5.33
C PRO A 92 -19.70 -7.49 5.83
N TYR A 93 -20.33 -6.47 5.25
CA TYR A 93 -19.96 -5.06 5.49
C TYR A 93 -20.20 -4.59 6.93
N ASP A 94 -21.10 -5.27 7.64
CA ASP A 94 -21.43 -5.06 9.06
C ASP A 94 -20.51 -5.83 10.02
N TYR A 95 -19.63 -6.68 9.49
CA TYR A 95 -18.64 -7.38 10.31
C TYR A 95 -17.78 -6.34 11.02
N GLN A 96 -17.80 -6.32 12.35
CA GLN A 96 -16.90 -5.49 13.18
C GLN A 96 -15.80 -6.31 13.83
N GLY A 97 -15.63 -7.57 13.42
CA GLY A 97 -14.61 -8.43 14.00
C GLY A 97 -13.19 -7.99 13.64
N GLU A 98 -12.24 -8.57 14.35
CA GLU A 98 -10.84 -8.16 14.29
C GLU A 98 -10.19 -8.58 12.97
N CYS A 99 -9.27 -7.75 12.49
CA CYS A 99 -8.43 -8.13 11.37
C CYS A 99 -7.42 -9.19 11.82
N GLN A 100 -7.20 -10.19 10.97
CA GLN A 100 -6.34 -11.32 11.30
C GLN A 100 -4.90 -11.03 10.89
N LEU A 101 -3.94 -11.33 11.78
CA LEU A 101 -2.52 -11.23 11.48
C LEU A 101 -2.15 -12.21 10.36
N ILE A 102 -1.37 -11.73 9.39
CA ILE A 102 -0.76 -12.53 8.33
C ILE A 102 0.68 -12.83 8.74
N VAL A 103 0.96 -14.11 9.00
CA VAL A 103 2.31 -14.57 9.36
C VAL A 103 3.11 -14.81 8.07
N LEU A 104 3.96 -13.86 7.71
CA LEU A 104 4.78 -13.92 6.48
C LEU A 104 6.20 -14.46 6.73
N GLU A 105 6.71 -14.30 7.95
CA GLU A 105 8.05 -14.69 8.35
C GLU A 105 7.97 -15.84 9.36
N ASN A 106 8.72 -16.92 9.11
CA ASN A 106 8.79 -18.04 10.05
C ASN A 106 9.73 -17.72 11.22
N GLU A 107 9.42 -18.30 12.38
CA GLU A 107 10.25 -18.28 13.60
C GLU A 107 11.60 -19.00 13.45
N ARG A 108 11.85 -19.69 12.32
CA ARG A 108 13.16 -20.28 12.04
C ARG A 108 14.18 -19.16 11.86
N SER A 109 14.78 -18.84 13.00
CA SER A 109 15.92 -18.01 13.27
C SER A 109 17.06 -18.34 12.31
N ASP A 110 17.06 -17.67 11.18
CA ASP A 110 18.34 -17.25 10.64
C ASP A 110 18.87 -16.19 11.62
N SER A 111 19.78 -16.60 12.50
CA SER A 111 20.43 -15.74 13.50
C SER A 111 21.23 -14.60 12.90
N SER A 112 21.16 -14.42 11.56
CA SER A 112 21.85 -13.44 10.75
C SER A 112 21.00 -12.22 10.32
N VAL A 113 19.72 -12.08 10.72
CA VAL A 113 18.93 -10.86 10.44
C VAL A 113 18.24 -10.22 11.68
N ASN A 114 18.56 -8.95 11.97
CA ASN A 114 17.83 -8.18 12.99
C ASN A 114 16.49 -7.70 12.43
N ARG A 115 15.41 -8.24 12.96
CA ARG A 115 14.04 -7.94 12.52
C ARG A 115 13.32 -6.97 13.45
N SER A 116 13.95 -6.52 14.53
CA SER A 116 13.34 -5.54 15.44
C SER A 116 13.30 -4.15 14.78
N HIS A 117 12.19 -3.45 14.92
CA HIS A 117 11.95 -2.12 14.33
C HIS A 117 12.21 -2.03 12.80
N GLN A 118 12.05 -3.15 12.07
CA GLN A 118 12.29 -3.18 10.62
C GLN A 118 11.19 -2.50 9.79
N LEU A 119 10.07 -2.13 10.43
CA LEU A 119 8.89 -1.51 9.84
C LEU A 119 8.18 -2.37 8.78
N LEU A 120 8.00 -3.67 9.04
CA LEU A 120 7.22 -4.54 8.15
C LEU A 120 5.79 -4.02 8.00
N GLY A 121 5.32 -3.87 6.76
CA GLY A 121 4.01 -3.29 6.47
C GLY A 121 4.04 -1.77 6.28
N ALA A 122 5.23 -1.14 6.21
CA ALA A 122 5.35 0.26 5.79
C ALA A 122 4.85 0.48 4.36
N THR A 123 5.01 -0.53 3.50
CA THR A 123 4.42 -0.58 2.18
C THR A 123 3.73 -1.91 1.98
N VAL A 124 2.47 -1.87 1.58
CA VAL A 124 1.68 -3.01 1.11
C VAL A 124 1.15 -2.68 -0.28
N LYS A 125 1.31 -3.60 -1.21
CA LYS A 125 0.72 -3.54 -2.56
C LYS A 125 0.12 -4.88 -2.93
N SER A 126 -1.06 -4.85 -3.54
CA SER A 126 -1.72 -6.03 -4.10
C SER A 126 -1.66 -5.91 -5.62
N SER A 127 -1.44 -7.02 -6.32
CA SER A 127 -1.60 -7.06 -7.77
C SER A 127 -3.07 -7.16 -8.22
N GLY A 128 -4.02 -7.11 -7.28
CA GLY A 128 -5.46 -7.25 -7.55
C GLY A 128 -5.98 -8.67 -7.33
N GLY A 129 -6.98 -9.07 -8.14
CA GLY A 129 -7.67 -10.35 -7.99
C GLY A 129 -6.77 -11.58 -8.23
N THR A 130 -6.95 -12.61 -7.38
CA THR A 130 -6.15 -13.86 -7.26
C THR A 130 -4.64 -13.65 -7.33
N GLY A 131 -4.22 -12.46 -6.91
CA GLY A 131 -2.91 -11.90 -7.16
C GLY A 131 -1.86 -12.20 -6.11
N LYS A 132 -0.70 -11.58 -6.26
CA LYS A 132 0.34 -11.55 -5.24
C LYS A 132 0.21 -10.30 -4.39
N VAL A 133 0.63 -10.38 -3.14
CA VAL A 133 0.73 -9.24 -2.24
C VAL A 133 2.20 -9.00 -1.90
N LEU A 134 2.68 -7.78 -2.13
CA LEU A 134 4.01 -7.31 -1.76
C LEU A 134 3.92 -6.56 -0.43
N SER A 135 4.85 -6.88 0.46
CA SER A 135 4.93 -6.35 1.81
C SER A 135 6.37 -5.99 2.13
N CYS A 136 6.66 -4.75 2.50
CA CYS A 136 8.05 -4.29 2.66
C CYS A 136 8.38 -3.80 4.08
N SER A 137 9.66 -3.97 4.44
CA SER A 137 10.33 -3.59 5.67
C SER A 137 11.51 -2.67 5.34
N PRO A 138 11.32 -1.35 5.21
CA PRO A 138 12.36 -0.43 4.73
C PRO A 138 13.57 -0.30 5.66
N LEU A 139 13.43 -0.61 6.95
CA LEU A 139 14.52 -0.49 7.94
C LEU A 139 15.19 -1.81 8.28
N ARG A 140 14.91 -2.89 7.52
CA ARG A 140 15.54 -4.18 7.72
C ARG A 140 17.07 -4.08 7.57
N LYS A 141 17.79 -4.68 8.51
CA LYS A 141 19.27 -4.73 8.57
C LYS A 141 19.74 -6.19 8.57
N ASN A 142 20.94 -6.44 8.04
CA ASN A 142 21.61 -7.73 8.18
C ASN A 142 22.54 -7.72 9.41
N PHE A 143 22.63 -8.82 10.17
CA PHE A 143 23.50 -8.92 11.35
C PHE A 143 24.99 -9.04 11.01
N HIS A 144 25.37 -9.22 9.74
CA HIS A 144 26.78 -9.43 9.39
C HIS A 144 27.66 -8.17 9.50
N ASP A 145 27.08 -7.01 9.82
CA ASP A 145 27.85 -5.77 9.86
C ASP A 145 27.41 -4.87 11.03
N ASP A 146 28.05 -5.06 12.19
CA ASP A 146 28.09 -4.07 13.28
C ASP A 146 28.92 -2.82 12.88
N SER A 147 29.54 -2.83 11.71
CA SER A 147 30.27 -1.69 11.14
C SER A 147 29.50 -1.02 9.99
N HIS A 148 28.72 0.01 10.31
CA HIS A 148 28.36 1.08 9.37
C HIS A 148 27.51 0.72 8.13
N VAL A 149 26.78 -0.40 8.11
CA VAL A 149 25.85 -0.68 7.01
C VAL A 149 24.45 -0.13 7.33
N GLY A 150 24.01 0.83 6.50
CA GLY A 150 22.66 1.40 6.55
C GLY A 150 21.56 0.36 6.29
N PRO A 151 20.29 0.69 6.54
CA PRO A 151 19.18 -0.23 6.28
C PRO A 151 19.15 -0.59 4.78
N ILE A 152 19.27 -1.89 4.47
CA ILE A 152 19.16 -2.40 3.09
C ILE A 152 17.70 -2.51 2.64
N GLY A 153 16.79 -2.55 3.62
CA GLY A 153 15.39 -2.85 3.39
C GLY A 153 15.18 -4.27 2.88
N GLY A 154 13.93 -4.60 2.62
CA GLY A 154 13.54 -5.87 2.02
C GLY A 154 12.04 -5.95 1.88
N CYS A 155 11.59 -6.82 0.99
CA CYS A 155 10.18 -7.09 0.79
C CYS A 155 9.92 -8.60 0.77
N ILE A 156 8.67 -8.96 1.00
CA ILE A 156 8.15 -10.31 0.89
C ILE A 156 6.99 -10.26 -0.09
N VAL A 157 7.03 -11.14 -1.08
CA VAL A 157 5.92 -11.39 -1.99
C VAL A 157 5.19 -12.63 -1.50
N SER A 158 3.94 -12.48 -1.10
CA SER A 158 3.07 -13.56 -0.68
C SER A 158 2.03 -13.91 -1.76
N SER A 159 1.69 -15.19 -1.85
CA SER A 159 0.74 -15.74 -2.83
C SER A 159 0.05 -16.97 -2.27
N ASN A 160 -1.01 -17.44 -2.95
CA ASN A 160 -1.79 -18.62 -2.57
C ASN A 160 -2.33 -18.49 -1.14
N ASN A 161 -3.17 -17.49 -0.90
CA ASN A 161 -3.72 -17.15 0.41
C ASN A 161 -2.64 -17.03 1.49
N PHE A 162 -1.56 -16.32 1.16
CA PHE A 162 -0.40 -16.06 2.03
C PHE A 162 0.39 -17.29 2.48
N THR A 163 0.12 -18.48 1.92
CA THR A 163 0.84 -19.70 2.29
C THR A 163 2.23 -19.81 1.65
N LYS A 164 2.41 -19.18 0.48
CA LYS A 164 3.69 -19.17 -0.25
C LYS A 164 4.29 -17.77 -0.19
N THR A 165 5.49 -17.67 0.37
CA THR A 165 6.24 -16.42 0.50
C THR A 165 7.59 -16.50 -0.20
N GLU A 166 8.00 -15.39 -0.82
CA GLU A 166 9.28 -15.23 -1.49
C GLU A 166 9.91 -13.91 -1.05
N GLY A 167 11.15 -13.97 -0.56
CA GLY A 167 11.90 -12.78 -0.16
C GLY A 167 12.46 -12.04 -1.38
N LEU A 168 12.31 -10.72 -1.39
CA LEU A 168 12.84 -9.83 -2.41
C LEU A 168 13.74 -8.79 -1.72
N SER A 169 15.05 -8.86 -2.00
CA SER A 169 16.00 -7.82 -1.60
C SER A 169 16.64 -7.21 -2.84
N PRO A 170 16.14 -6.06 -3.32
CA PRO A 170 16.69 -5.42 -4.52
C PRO A 170 18.07 -4.80 -4.28
N CYS A 171 18.48 -4.62 -3.02
CA CYS A 171 19.78 -4.10 -2.62
C CYS A 171 20.67 -5.27 -2.14
N PRO A 172 21.45 -5.92 -3.04
CA PRO A 172 22.31 -7.02 -2.66
C PRO A 172 23.51 -6.53 -1.83
N THR A 173 23.89 -7.32 -0.83
CA THR A 173 25.03 -7.12 0.09
C THR A 173 26.40 -7.08 -0.58
N THR A 174 26.50 -7.36 -1.88
CA THR A 174 27.74 -7.28 -2.66
C THR A 174 28.12 -5.86 -3.10
N THR A 175 27.27 -4.87 -2.85
CA THR A 175 27.60 -3.46 -3.12
C THR A 175 27.90 -2.74 -1.81
N ASN A 176 29.10 -2.16 -1.69
CA ASN A 176 29.46 -1.24 -0.62
C ASN A 176 28.53 -0.02 -0.67
N VAL A 177 27.38 -0.10 0.00
CA VAL A 177 26.46 1.03 0.13
C VAL A 177 27.07 1.97 1.17
N ARG A 178 27.95 2.84 0.69
CA ARG A 178 28.50 3.94 1.48
C ARG A 178 27.40 4.99 1.62
N LEU A 179 26.90 5.19 2.84
CA LEU A 179 26.07 6.36 3.15
C LEU A 179 26.93 7.60 2.86
N LEU A 180 26.59 8.33 1.80
CA LEU A 180 27.12 9.66 1.57
C LEU A 180 26.38 10.59 2.53
N VAL A 181 26.97 10.79 3.71
CA VAL A 181 26.65 11.89 4.63
C VAL A 181 27.67 12.99 4.41
#